data_AF-A0A836Q9A8-F1
#
_entry.id   AF-A0A836Q9A8-F1
#
_cell.length_a   1.000
_cell.length_b   1.000
_cell.length_c   1.000
_cell.angle_alpha   90.00
_cell.angle_beta   90.00
_cell.angle_gamma   90.00
#
_symmetry.space_group_name_H-M   'P 1'
#
loop_
_entity.id
_entity.type
_entity.pdbx_description
1 polymer ?
#
loop_
_entity_poly.entity_id
_entity_poly.type
_entity_poly.pdbx_seq_one_letter_code
_entity_poly.pdbx_strand_id
1 'polypeptide(L)'
;KRRDKVSTVENIISEEVPIIEATMKRLDAEPLVKDVFTNADSLRIKELQKALQMLGETDEERIRIIDDLTKAVVESIVSTPMNNLRKASEQGNPDLLDIASKLFVYKKKE
;
A
#
# COMPACT_ATOMS: atom_id res chain seq x y z
N LYS A 1 -37.94 28.67 6.81
CA LYS A 1 -37.77 28.14 5.44
C LYS A 1 -36.36 28.30 4.84
N ARG A 2 -35.74 29.50 4.76
CA ARG A 2 -34.34 29.62 4.29
C ARG A 2 -33.30 29.25 5.36
N ARG A 3 -33.51 29.66 6.62
CA ARG A 3 -32.63 29.31 7.76
C ARG A 3 -32.59 27.82 8.06
N ASP A 4 -33.73 27.13 8.01
CA ASP A 4 -33.78 25.67 8.22
C ASP A 4 -32.94 24.90 7.19
N LYS A 5 -32.90 25.39 5.93
CA LYS A 5 -32.03 24.83 4.89
C LYS A 5 -30.55 25.07 5.15
N VAL A 6 -30.18 26.20 5.77
CA VAL A 6 -28.79 26.48 6.16
C VAL A 6 -28.32 25.47 7.20
N SER A 7 -29.12 25.23 8.24
CA SER A 7 -28.78 24.22 9.26
C SER A 7 -28.69 22.80 8.68
N THR A 8 -29.56 22.43 7.73
CA THR A 8 -29.43 21.15 7.01
C THR A 8 -28.10 21.05 6.24
N VAL A 9 -27.70 22.11 5.55
CA VAL A 9 -26.43 22.14 4.80
C VAL A 9 -25.23 22.13 5.74
N GLU A 10 -25.27 22.87 6.85
CA GLU A 10 -24.21 22.87 7.86
C GLU A 10 -24.02 21.48 8.49
N ASN A 11 -25.11 20.76 8.76
CA ASN A 11 -25.04 19.38 9.26
C ASN A 11 -24.38 18.43 8.25
N ILE A 12 -24.77 18.51 6.97
CA ILE A 12 -24.16 17.70 5.91
C ILE A 12 -22.65 18.01 5.83
N ILE A 13 -22.26 19.28 5.82
CA ILE A 13 -20.84 19.67 5.79
C ILE A 13 -20.11 19.13 7.03
N SER A 14 -20.70 19.25 8.22
CA SER A 14 -20.11 18.76 9.46
C SER A 14 -19.91 17.24 9.48
N GLU A 15 -20.76 16.49 8.76
CA GLU A 15 -20.65 15.04 8.61
C GLU A 15 -19.59 14.65 7.56
N GLU A 16 -19.51 15.39 6.45
CA GLU A 16 -18.65 15.05 5.31
C GLU A 16 -17.19 15.50 5.47
N VAL A 17 -16.93 16.64 6.11
CA VAL A 17 -15.56 17.18 6.27
C VAL A 17 -14.61 16.16 6.93
N PRO A 18 -14.96 15.50 8.06
CA PRO A 18 -14.09 14.51 8.68
C PRO A 18 -13.80 13.29 7.78
N ILE A 19 -14.76 12.89 6.95
CA ILE A 19 -14.61 11.76 6.00
C ILE A 19 -13.58 12.12 4.93
N ILE A 20 -13.66 13.35 4.40
CA ILE A 20 -12.69 13.86 3.42
C ILE A 20 -11.31 13.96 4.05
N GLU A 21 -11.19 14.50 5.27
CA GLU A 21 -9.91 14.59 5.98
C GLU A 21 -9.27 13.21 6.20
N ALA A 22 -10.05 12.22 6.64
CA ALA A 22 -9.57 10.85 6.81
C ALA A 22 -9.09 10.26 5.46
N THR A 23 -9.86 10.50 4.40
CA THR A 23 -9.50 10.07 3.03
C THR A 23 -8.20 10.73 2.57
N MET A 24 -8.01 12.02 2.82
CA MET A 24 -6.77 12.74 2.50
C MET A 24 -5.57 12.17 3.25
N LYS A 25 -5.71 11.94 4.56
CA LYS A 25 -4.62 11.35 5.38
C LYS A 25 -4.27 9.94 4.95
N ARG A 26 -5.23 9.16 4.44
CA ARG A 26 -4.95 7.83 3.87
C ARG A 26 -3.98 7.90 2.68
N LEU A 27 -4.07 8.95 1.86
CA LEU A 27 -3.22 9.12 0.68
C LEU A 27 -1.75 9.34 1.04
N ASP A 28 -1.45 9.82 2.26
CA ASP A 28 -0.08 10.02 2.72
C ASP A 28 0.72 8.71 2.80
N ALA A 29 0.04 7.57 2.96
CA ALA A 29 0.66 6.25 2.98
C ALA A 29 0.94 5.67 1.58
N GLU A 30 0.24 6.11 0.53
CA GLU A 30 0.33 5.49 -0.81
C GLU A 30 1.75 5.54 -1.42
N PRO A 31 2.54 6.62 -1.28
CA PRO A 31 3.90 6.65 -1.80
C PRO A 31 4.80 5.57 -1.17
N LEU A 32 4.71 5.40 0.15
CA LEU A 32 5.46 4.36 0.87
C LEU A 32 4.97 2.97 0.48
N VAL A 33 3.66 2.75 0.45
CA VAL A 33 3.08 1.45 0.05
C VAL A 33 3.57 1.05 -1.33
N LYS A 34 3.51 1.97 -2.31
CA LYS A 34 4.00 1.72 -3.67
C LYS A 34 5.49 1.36 -3.69
N ASP A 35 6.30 2.04 -2.89
CA ASP A 35 7.74 1.78 -2.80
C ASP A 35 8.02 0.38 -2.25
N VAL A 36 7.32 -0.02 -1.18
CA VAL A 36 7.45 -1.36 -0.58
C VAL A 36 7.09 -2.45 -1.59
N PHE A 37 5.96 -2.32 -2.30
CA PHE A 37 5.56 -3.28 -3.34
C PHE A 37 6.61 -3.37 -4.46
N THR A 38 7.14 -2.23 -4.91
CA THR A 38 8.14 -2.18 -5.99
C THR A 38 9.45 -2.85 -5.55
N ASN A 39 9.91 -2.58 -4.33
CA ASN A 39 11.14 -3.17 -3.79
C ASN A 39 10.97 -4.67 -3.55
N ALA A 40 9.81 -5.10 -3.04
CA ALA A 40 9.51 -6.52 -2.84
C ALA A 40 9.48 -7.29 -4.16
N ASP A 41 8.85 -6.75 -5.21
CA ASP A 41 8.83 -7.38 -6.53
C ASP A 41 10.23 -7.41 -7.18
N SER A 42 11.02 -6.34 -7.01
CA SER A 42 12.41 -6.31 -7.50
C SER A 42 13.26 -7.41 -6.85
N LEU A 43 13.12 -7.62 -5.54
CA LEU A 43 13.77 -8.72 -4.82
C LEU A 43 13.27 -10.08 -5.31
N ARG A 44 11.95 -10.23 -5.48
CA ARG A 44 11.31 -11.44 -5.98
C ARG A 44 11.87 -11.85 -7.34
N ILE A 45 11.95 -10.93 -8.30
CA ILE A 45 12.49 -11.19 -9.64
C ILE A 45 13.94 -11.68 -9.55
N LYS A 46 14.77 -11.05 -8.70
CA LYS A 46 16.16 -11.45 -8.50
C LYS A 46 16.28 -12.88 -7.94
N GLU A 47 15.48 -13.24 -6.95
CA GLU A 47 15.51 -14.58 -6.36
C GLU A 47 14.89 -15.63 -7.29
N LEU A 48 13.83 -15.28 -8.03
CA LEU A 48 13.24 -16.14 -9.06
C LEU A 48 14.28 -16.48 -10.14
N GLN A 49 15.00 -15.49 -10.67
CA GLN A 49 16.03 -15.72 -11.68
C GLN A 49 17.12 -16.67 -11.20
N LYS A 50 17.59 -16.52 -9.96
CA LYS A 50 18.56 -17.44 -9.36
C LYS A 50 17.99 -18.85 -9.24
N ALA A 51 16.76 -19.00 -8.77
CA ALA A 51 16.11 -20.30 -8.63
C ALA A 51 15.97 -21.01 -9.98
N LEU A 52 15.54 -20.29 -11.03
CA LEU A 52 15.43 -20.82 -12.38
C LEU A 52 16.80 -21.26 -12.93
N GLN A 53 17.86 -20.46 -12.70
CA GLN A 53 19.24 -20.84 -13.06
C GLN A 53 19.71 -22.10 -12.33
N MET A 54 19.44 -22.22 -11.02
CA MET A 54 19.82 -23.38 -10.22
C MET A 54 19.08 -24.65 -10.67
N LEU A 55 17.81 -24.51 -11.10
CA LEU A 55 17.01 -25.61 -11.63
C LEU A 55 17.38 -25.97 -13.06
N GLY A 56 18.07 -25.09 -13.79
CA GLY A 56 18.27 -25.22 -15.24
C GLY A 56 16.94 -25.26 -16.00
N GLU A 57 15.91 -24.62 -15.46
CA GLU A 57 14.55 -24.71 -15.99
C GLU A 57 14.40 -23.83 -17.24
N THR A 58 13.87 -24.40 -18.31
CA THR A 58 13.68 -23.73 -19.61
C THR A 58 12.24 -23.87 -20.11
N ASP A 59 11.43 -24.71 -19.47
CA ASP A 59 10.03 -24.90 -19.83
C ASP A 59 9.20 -23.67 -19.43
N GLU A 60 8.60 -23.01 -20.43
CA GLU A 60 7.87 -21.75 -20.24
C GLU A 60 6.66 -21.91 -19.32
N GLU A 61 5.96 -23.05 -19.36
CA GLU A 61 4.78 -23.30 -18.52
C GLU A 61 5.19 -23.42 -17.05
N ARG A 62 6.24 -24.20 -16.75
CA ARG A 62 6.77 -24.31 -15.40
C ARG A 62 7.32 -22.99 -14.88
N ILE A 63 8.07 -22.25 -15.70
CA ILE A 63 8.57 -20.92 -15.35
C ILE A 63 7.40 -20.02 -14.95
N ARG A 64 6.32 -20.01 -15.73
CA ARG A 64 5.12 -19.22 -15.43
C ARG A 64 4.46 -19.63 -14.12
N ILE A 65 4.30 -20.93 -13.86
CA ILE A 65 3.72 -21.43 -12.60
C ILE A 65 4.55 -20.96 -11.40
N ILE A 66 5.89 -21.03 -11.49
CA ILE A 66 6.79 -20.56 -10.43
C ILE A 66 6.71 -19.04 -10.28
N ASP A 67 6.66 -18.29 -11.38
CA ASP A 67 6.50 -16.83 -11.36
C ASP A 67 5.18 -16.43 -10.67
N ASP A 68 4.05 -17.04 -11.04
CA ASP A 68 2.74 -16.80 -10.44
C ASP A 68 2.73 -17.17 -8.94
N LEU A 69 3.35 -18.30 -8.56
CA LEU A 69 3.52 -18.68 -7.16
C LEU A 69 4.29 -17.60 -6.38
N THR A 70 5.45 -17.16 -6.88
CA THR A 70 6.26 -16.17 -6.17
C THR A 70 5.56 -14.82 -6.03
N LYS A 71 4.79 -14.41 -7.04
CA LYS A 71 3.95 -13.20 -6.98
C LYS A 71 2.90 -13.31 -5.88
N ALA A 72 2.16 -14.42 -5.84
CA ALA A 72 1.12 -14.66 -4.83
C ALA A 72 1.69 -14.67 -3.40
N VAL A 73 2.89 -15.24 -3.21
CA VAL A 73 3.58 -15.24 -1.92
C VAL A 73 3.94 -13.82 -1.48
N VAL A 74 4.56 -13.02 -2.36
CA VAL A 74 4.91 -11.63 -2.07
C VAL A 74 3.67 -10.78 -1.78
N GLU A 75 2.63 -10.91 -2.61
CA GLU A 75 1.38 -10.19 -2.42
C GLU A 75 0.73 -10.55 -1.08
N SER A 76 0.71 -11.83 -0.70
CA SER A 76 0.15 -12.28 0.58
C SER A 76 0.91 -11.71 1.79
N ILE A 77 2.24 -11.61 1.70
CA ILE A 77 3.10 -11.06 2.77
C ILE A 77 2.91 -9.55 2.91
N VAL A 78 2.87 -8.83 1.78
CA VAL A 78 2.91 -7.35 1.77
C VAL A 78 1.52 -6.74 1.92
N SER A 79 0.45 -7.39 1.43
CA SER A 79 -0.88 -6.79 1.37
C SER A 79 -1.46 -6.45 2.75
N THR A 80 -1.35 -7.38 3.72
CA THR A 80 -1.88 -7.16 5.08
C THR A 80 -1.22 -5.98 5.79
N PRO A 81 0.13 -5.91 5.94
CA PRO A 81 0.77 -4.79 6.61
C PRO A 81 0.54 -3.46 5.87
N MET A 82 0.55 -3.46 4.53
CA MET A 82 0.30 -2.22 3.77
C MET A 82 -1.14 -1.73 3.88
N ASN A 83 -2.12 -2.64 3.94
CA ASN A 83 -3.51 -2.27 4.19
C ASN A 83 -3.70 -1.72 5.61
N ASN A 84 -3.00 -2.27 6.61
CA ASN A 84 -3.03 -1.74 7.96
C ASN A 84 -2.36 -0.36 8.04
N LEU A 85 -1.28 -0.14 7.29
CA LEU A 85 -0.61 1.15 7.21
C LEU A 85 -1.53 2.24 6.63
N ARG A 86 -2.25 1.94 5.54
CA ARG A 86 -3.27 2.84 4.98
C ARG A 86 -4.33 3.23 6.01
N LYS A 87 -4.86 2.24 6.75
CA LYS A 87 -5.87 2.45 7.80
C LYS A 87 -5.33 3.29 8.96
N ALA A 88 -4.09 3.06 9.38
CA ALA A 88 -3.47 3.85 10.43
C ALA A 88 -3.25 5.32 10.00
N SER A 89 -2.88 5.53 8.75
CA SER A 89 -2.77 6.87 8.16
C SER A 89 -4.14 7.57 8.12
N GLU A 90 -5.18 6.86 7.68
CA GLU A 90 -6.58 7.33 7.69
C GLU A 90 -7.06 7.75 9.09
N GLN A 91 -6.64 7.02 10.13
CA GLN A 91 -6.93 7.32 11.54
C GLN A 91 -6.07 8.47 12.11
N GLY A 92 -5.17 9.06 11.32
CA GLY A 92 -4.31 10.16 11.75
C GLY A 92 -3.19 9.73 12.70
N ASN A 93 -2.59 8.56 12.47
CA ASN A 93 -1.41 8.10 13.19
C ASN A 93 -0.12 8.30 12.37
N PRO A 94 0.47 9.52 12.39
CA PRO A 94 1.67 9.82 11.60
C PRO A 94 2.92 9.08 12.10
N ASP A 95 2.98 8.74 13.38
CA ASP A 95 4.14 8.06 13.99
C ASP A 95 4.35 6.67 13.38
N LEU A 96 3.27 5.93 13.14
CA LEU A 96 3.37 4.62 12.49
C LEU A 96 3.88 4.74 11.05
N LEU A 97 3.49 5.81 10.34
CA LEU A 97 3.96 6.07 8.97
C LEU A 97 5.45 6.41 8.95
N ASP A 98 5.93 7.20 9.92
CA ASP A 98 7.36 7.50 10.08
C ASP A 98 8.18 6.24 10.44
N ILE A 99 7.70 5.42 11.38
CA ILE A 99 8.33 4.15 11.75
C ILE A 99 8.39 3.22 10.55
N ALA A 100 7.29 3.06 9.81
CA ALA A 100 7.25 2.24 8.61
C ALA A 100 8.21 2.76 7.54
N SER A 101 8.27 4.09 7.35
CA SER A 101 9.22 4.72 6.41
C SER A 101 10.67 4.37 6.76
N LYS A 102 11.03 4.41 8.05
CA LYS A 102 12.36 4.02 8.53
C LYS A 102 12.63 2.53 8.36
N LEU A 103 11.67 1.67 8.71
CA LEU A 103 11.80 0.21 8.63
C LEU A 103 12.04 -0.25 7.18
N PHE A 104 11.32 0.32 6.23
CA PHE A 104 11.45 0.02 4.81
C PHE A 104 12.48 0.89 4.08
N VAL A 105 13.21 1.76 4.81
CA VAL A 105 14.24 2.66 4.26
C VAL A 105 13.70 3.54 3.13
N TYR A 106 12.43 3.94 3.23
CA TYR A 106 11.79 4.81 2.27
C TYR A 106 12.33 6.23 2.37
N LYS A 107 12.72 6.79 1.23
CA LYS A 107 13.09 8.20 1.10
C LYS A 107 12.05 8.88 0.24
N LYS A 108 11.33 9.84 0.82
CA LYS A 108 10.42 10.71 0.08
C LYS A 108 11.22 11.36 -1.04
N LYS A 109 10.84 11.10 -2.30
CA LYS A 109 11.41 11.82 -3.44
C LYS A 109 10.92 13.26 -3.35
N GLU A 110 11.87 14.19 -3.30
CA GLU A 110 11.61 15.64 -3.32
C GLU A 110 10.87 16.05 -4.60
#